data_AF-A0A1G8R1K6-F1
#
_entry.id   AF-A0A1G8R1K6-F1
#
_cell.length_a   1.000
_cell.length_b   1.000
_cell.length_c   1.000
_cell.angle_alpha   90.00
_cell.angle_beta   90.00
_cell.angle_gamma   90.00
#
_symmetry.space_group_name_H-M   'P 1'
#
loop_
_entity.id
_entity.type
_entity.pdbx_description
1 polymer ?
#
loop_
_entity_poly.entity_id
_entity_poly.type
_entity_poly.pdbx_seq_one_letter_code
_entity_poly.pdbx_strand_id
1 'polypeptide(L)' 'MTPETTSLQLVFEDGVDELGNPIFYSRRFNNINVEASDDDIQTIASALASLSADALSGATRRNDYSLLPVESD' A
#
# COMPACT_ATOMS: atom_id res chain seq x y z
N MET A 1 -21.01 1.42 0.58
CA MET A 1 -20.18 2.00 1.65
C MET A 1 -18.98 2.59 0.96
N THR A 2 -18.77 3.90 1.05
CA THR A 2 -17.57 4.55 0.50
C THR A 2 -16.48 4.53 1.57
N PRO A 3 -15.24 4.16 1.24
CA PRO A 3 -14.16 4.21 2.22
C PRO A 3 -13.86 5.68 2.55
N GLU A 4 -13.64 5.97 3.82
CA GLU A 4 -13.21 7.31 4.24
C GLU A 4 -11.77 7.57 3.83
N THR A 5 -10.93 6.55 3.94
CA THR A 5 -9.53 6.62 3.54
C THR A 5 -9.12 5.39 2.76
N THR A 6 -8.33 5.63 1.71
CA THR A 6 -7.63 4.56 0.99
C THR A 6 -6.12 4.75 1.17
N SER A 7 -5.43 3.65 1.43
CA SER A 7 -3.97 3.62 1.48
C SER A 7 -3.43 2.42 0.70
N LEU A 8 -2.23 2.58 0.13
CA LEU A 8 -1.51 1.54 -0.58
C LEU A 8 -0.26 1.19 0.22
N GLN A 9 -0.06 -0.08 0.51
CA GLN A 9 1.15 -0.60 1.13
C GLN A 9 1.91 -1.44 0.12
N LEU A 10 3.17 -1.09 -0.13
CA LEU A 10 4.11 -1.87 -0.92
C LEU A 10 5.12 -2.50 0.04
N VAL A 11 5.37 -3.79 -0.10
CA VAL A 11 6.36 -4.55 0.68
C VAL A 11 7.48 -4.93 -0.26
N PHE A 12 8.70 -4.64 0.14
CA PHE A 12 9.92 -4.89 -0.60
C PHE A 12 10.84 -5.80 0.20
N GLU A 13 11.61 -6.62 -0.51
CA GLU A 13 12.66 -7.47 0.05
C GLU A 13 14.03 -6.79 -0.12
N ASP A 14 14.66 -6.44 0.99
CA ASP A 14 15.97 -5.76 1.10
C ASP A 14 17.04 -6.78 1.52
N GLY A 15 17.21 -7.82 0.70
CA GLY A 15 18.22 -8.85 0.93
C GLY A 15 18.00 -9.68 2.19
N VAL A 16 19.10 -10.10 2.82
CA VAL A 16 19.10 -11.03 3.97
C VAL A 16 19.97 -10.49 5.11
N ASP A 17 19.54 -10.74 6.33
CA ASP A 17 20.25 -10.39 7.56
C ASP A 17 21.43 -11.34 7.86
N GLU A 18 22.22 -11.06 8.89
CA GLU A 18 23.37 -11.87 9.34
C GLU A 18 23.00 -13.35 9.64
N LEU A 19 21.73 -13.60 9.96
CA LEU A 19 21.19 -14.94 10.22
C LEU A 19 20.63 -15.64 8.95
N GLY A 20 20.71 -15.00 7.78
CA GLY A 20 20.16 -15.50 6.52
C GLY A 20 18.65 -15.35 6.39
N ASN A 21 18.01 -14.54 7.25
CA ASN A 21 16.58 -14.25 7.16
C ASN A 21 16.35 -13.10 6.17
N PRO A 22 15.37 -13.22 5.24
CA PRO A 22 15.04 -12.11 4.34
C PRO A 22 14.53 -10.90 5.12
N ILE A 23 15.09 -9.73 4.82
CA ILE A 23 14.68 -8.46 5.41
C ILE A 23 13.59 -7.86 4.52
N PHE A 24 12.47 -7.51 5.13
CA PHE A 24 11.39 -6.82 4.41
C PHE A 24 11.18 -5.43 4.98
N TYR A 25 11.02 -4.45 4.11
CA TYR A 25 10.50 -3.14 4.49
C TYR A 25 9.19 -2.86 3.76
N SER A 26 8.38 -1.97 4.32
CA SER A 26 7.14 -1.55 3.66
C SER A 26 7.08 -0.03 3.50
N ARG A 27 6.60 0.41 2.34
CA ARG A 27 6.26 1.80 2.07
C ARG A 27 4.77 1.94 2.00
N ARG A 28 4.23 2.92 2.73
CA ARG A 28 2.81 3.22 2.74
C ARG A 28 2.56 4.56 2.07
N PHE A 29 1.60 4.57 1.16
CA PHE A 29 1.07 5.76 0.52
C PHE A 29 -0.34 5.97 1.06
N ASN A 30 -0.51 7.07 1.78
CA ASN A 30 -1.80 7.49 2.30
C ASN A 30 -2.45 8.46 1.32
N ASN A 31 -3.73 8.76 1.52
CA ASN A 31 -4.47 9.72 0.69
C ASN A 31 -4.56 9.29 -0.79
N ILE A 32 -4.67 7.97 -1.03
CA ILE A 32 -4.99 7.44 -2.36
C ILE A 32 -6.44 7.82 -2.66
N ASN A 33 -6.71 8.21 -3.90
CA ASN A 33 -8.07 8.50 -4.33
C ASN A 33 -8.97 7.26 -4.10
N VAL A 34 -10.03 7.44 -3.32
CA VAL A 34 -10.98 6.37 -2.97
C VAL A 34 -11.70 5.82 -4.21
N GLU A 35 -11.85 6.65 -5.25
CA GLU A 35 -12.49 6.29 -6.51
C GLU A 35 -11.53 5.66 -7.52
N ALA A 36 -10.23 5.53 -7.21
CA ALA A 36 -9.28 4.89 -8.10
C ALA A 36 -9.65 3.41 -8.34
N SER A 37 -9.61 3.01 -9.61
CA SER A 37 -9.79 1.62 -10.02
C SER A 37 -8.64 0.74 -9.55
N ASP A 38 -8.90 -0.54 -9.38
CA ASP A 38 -7.87 -1.53 -9.05
C ASP A 38 -6.75 -1.59 -10.10
N ASP A 39 -7.08 -1.48 -11.38
CA ASP A 39 -6.10 -1.42 -12.48
C ASP A 39 -5.16 -0.19 -12.38
N ASP A 40 -5.70 1.00 -12.08
CA ASP A 40 -4.88 2.20 -11.87
C ASP A 40 -3.93 2.00 -10.69
N ILE A 41 -4.43 1.47 -9.57
CA ILE A 41 -3.61 1.21 -8.39
C ILE A 41 -2.53 0.17 -8.68
N GLN A 42 -2.86 -0.88 -9.43
CA GLN A 42 -1.90 -1.90 -9.84
C GLN A 42 -0.82 -1.32 -10.76
N THR A 43 -1.21 -0.50 -11.73
CA THR A 43 -0.28 0.19 -12.64
C THR A 43 0.67 1.07 -11.88
N ILE A 44 0.17 1.89 -10.94
CA ILE A 44 0.99 2.77 -10.11
C ILE A 44 1.88 1.97 -9.16
N ALA A 45 1.37 0.92 -8.51
CA ALA A 45 2.17 0.04 -7.66
C ALA A 45 3.34 -0.57 -8.44
N SER A 46 3.12 -1.00 -9.68
CA SER A 46 4.13 -1.59 -10.56
C SER A 46 5.15 -0.54 -11.03
N ALA A 47 4.71 0.67 -11.34
CA ALA A 47 5.59 1.78 -11.69
C ALA A 47 6.48 2.18 -10.50
N LEU A 48 5.91 2.30 -9.30
CA LEU A 48 6.66 2.60 -8.07
C LEU A 48 7.65 1.49 -7.72
N ALA A 49 7.27 0.23 -7.93
CA ALA A 49 8.17 -0.91 -7.77
C ALA A 49 9.33 -0.86 -8.77
N SER A 50 9.06 -0.50 -10.02
CA SER A 50 10.10 -0.37 -11.06
C SER A 50 11.09 0.77 -10.79
N LEU A 51 10.70 1.76 -9.98
CA LEU A 51 11.58 2.86 -9.54
C LEU A 51 12.36 2.52 -8.26
N SER A 52 12.01 1.41 -7.60
CA SER A 52 12.69 0.95 -6.40
C SER A 52 13.85 0.02 -6.79
N ALA A 53 14.95 0.06 -6.04
CA ALA A 53 16.09 -0.85 -6.28
C ALA A 53 15.77 -2.29 -5.82
N ASP A 54 14.87 -2.40 -4.85
CA ASP A 54 14.51 -3.64 -4.16
C ASP A 54 13.34 -4.35 -4.83
N ALA A 55 13.30 -5.68 -4.69
CA ALA A 55 12.25 -6.50 -5.28
C ALA A 55 10.92 -6.28 -4.55
N LEU A 56 9.86 -5.97 -5.29
CA LEU A 56 8.51 -5.90 -4.74
C LEU A 56 8.06 -7.32 -4.36
N SER A 57 7.89 -7.55 -3.07
CA SER A 57 7.35 -8.80 -2.51
C SER A 57 5.82 -8.79 -2.45
N GLY A 58 5.19 -7.61 -2.28
CA GLY A 58 3.74 -7.51 -2.31
C GLY A 58 3.19 -6.09 -2.39
N ALA A 59 1.97 -5.97 -2.90
CA ALA A 59 1.21 -4.73 -2.93
C ALA A 59 -0.19 -4.97 -2.32
N THR A 60 -0.63 -4.08 -1.44
CA THR A 60 -1.92 -4.22 -0.75
C THR A 60 -2.63 -2.88 -0.68
N ARG A 61 -3.82 -2.81 -1.28
CA ARG A 61 -4.78 -1.72 -1.07
C ARG A 61 -5.49 -1.95 0.26
N ARG A 62 -5.58 -0.90 1.10
CA ARG A 62 -6.39 -0.87 2.31
C ARG A 62 -7.44 0.22 2.18
N ASN A 63 -8.68 -0.16 2.45
CA ASN A 63 -9.83 0.73 2.48
C ASN A 63 -10.38 0.71 3.90
N ASP A 64 -10.35 1.86 4.57
CA ASP A 64 -10.86 2.02 5.91
C ASP A 64 -12.25 2.66 5.83
N TYR A 65 -13.17 2.18 6.66
CA TYR A 65 -14.55 2.64 6.71
C TYR A 65 -14.93 2.93 8.15
N SER A 66 -15.41 4.13 8.46
CA SER A 66 -16.06 4.37 9.76
C SER A 66 -17.36 3.56 9.83
N LEU A 67 -17.48 2.82 10.92
CA LEU A 67 -18.69 2.12 11.32
C LEU A 67 -19.56 2.97 12.24
N LEU A 68 -19.07 4.14 12.66
CA LEU A 68 -19.79 5.07 13.51
C LEU A 68 -20.37 6.19 12.64
N PRO A 69 -21.60 6.66 12.95
CA PRO A 69 -22.13 7.86 12.33
C PRO A 69 -21.17 9.01 12.63
N VAL A 70 -20.79 9.77 11.60
CA VAL A 70 -20.08 11.03 11.79
C VAL A 70 -20.98 11.94 12.63
N GLU A 71 -20.68 12.07 13.92
CA GLU A 71 -21.37 13.04 14.76
C GLU A 71 -21.01 14.42 14.22
N SER A 72 -22.00 15.05 13.58
CA SER A 72 -21.89 16.42 13.11
C SER A 72 -22.07 17.32 14.32
N ASP A 73 -20.98 17.95 14.78
CA ASP A 73 -21.04 19.12 15.67
C ASP A 73 -21.41 20.38 14.86
#